data_AF-A0A518GCD0-F1
#
_entry.id   AF-A0A518GCD0-F1
#
_cell.length_a   1.000
_cell.length_b   1.000
_cell.length_c   1.000
_cell.angle_alpha   90.00
_cell.angle_beta   90.00
_cell.angle_gamma   90.00
#
_symmetry.space_group_name_H-M   'P 1'
#
loop_
_entity.id
_entity.type
_entity.pdbx_description
1 polymer ?
#
loop_
_entity_poly.entity_id
_entity_poly.type
_entity_poly.pdbx_seq_one_letter_code
_entity_poly.pdbx_strand_id
1 'polypeptide(L)'
;MQRANSNLHRRGFTSLHRLQLVTPVPLRSPRSAAHPRASAQVLLRLLAWGILCGCANLSSGQDSSGQDSSVQDSSAPAIVTLDSVPSVREAIEETEPLAGEFSPRQAAIYLDRAALTWQKENQCVTCHTNMPYLFARPALSSVQPDSGEVREFFEQYRTVRWKEKGPTENQGFWPIVVGAGLTFHDIQTTGKLSQVARDVLELMWTAQRADGGWRWPHCDYAPMEIDDHYGVTLAALAVGIAPDGYAESPSAQAGLAKLRMYLKNNPPKSLHHRAMLAWCSLRITGIASDEERAATLKQLLEIQLPDGGWSTAGFLTDWKGLERDDGQPLDIQTSDAYGTGLVIVLSRELGVPADDPRLQRGIEWLLSNQRSSGKWFTRSPVNDAGNLISNTGSALAILALQACGELPGWPF
;
A
#
# COMPACT_ATOMS: atom_id res chain seq x y z
N MET A 1 45.29 -21.76 39.52
CA MET A 1 46.59 -21.98 38.86
C MET A 1 46.77 -20.97 37.73
N GLN A 2 47.80 -20.12 37.87
CA GLN A 2 48.64 -19.45 36.85
C GLN A 2 47.97 -18.59 35.75
N ARG A 3 48.12 -17.24 35.82
CA ARG A 3 49.21 -16.35 35.30
C ARG A 3 49.02 -16.06 33.79
N ALA A 4 48.68 -14.85 33.35
CA ALA A 4 49.41 -13.57 33.32
C ALA A 4 50.44 -13.43 32.17
N ASN A 5 50.22 -12.45 31.27
CA ASN A 5 51.16 -11.48 30.64
C ASN A 5 50.61 -11.01 29.27
N SER A 6 50.38 -9.73 28.94
CA SER A 6 51.11 -8.45 29.06
C SER A 6 52.01 -8.10 27.86
N ASN A 7 52.00 -6.80 27.52
CA ASN A 7 52.85 -5.98 26.62
C ASN A 7 52.19 -5.52 25.30
N LEU A 8 51.76 -4.26 25.11
CA LEU A 8 52.45 -2.94 25.08
C LEU A 8 53.55 -2.81 24.01
N HIS A 9 53.27 -2.00 22.97
CA HIS A 9 54.25 -1.05 22.43
C HIS A 9 53.59 0.21 21.85
N ARG A 10 53.97 1.35 22.44
CA ARG A 10 53.89 2.72 21.90
C ARG A 10 54.97 2.93 20.84
N ARG A 11 54.68 3.70 19.78
CA ARG A 11 55.52 4.81 19.29
C ARG A 11 54.63 5.87 18.64
N GLY A 12 54.76 7.12 19.08
CA GLY A 12 54.21 8.28 18.39
C GLY A 12 55.22 8.88 17.43
N PHE A 13 54.78 9.82 16.59
CA PHE A 13 55.45 11.11 16.39
C PHE A 13 54.52 12.07 15.63
N THR A 14 54.75 13.34 15.93
CA THR A 14 54.06 14.59 15.62
C THR A 14 53.99 14.97 14.13
N SER A 15 52.94 15.71 13.73
CA SER A 15 53.13 16.98 13.02
C SER A 15 51.87 17.85 13.05
N LEU A 16 52.06 19.07 13.55
CA LEU A 16 51.13 20.21 13.51
C LEU A 16 51.20 20.85 12.13
N HIS A 17 50.07 20.99 11.43
CA HIS A 17 49.90 22.09 10.49
C HIS A 17 48.53 22.76 10.64
N ARG A 18 48.62 24.08 10.69
CA ARG A 18 47.63 25.09 11.04
C ARG A 18 47.35 25.88 9.77
N LEU A 19 46.14 25.80 9.22
CA LEU A 19 45.57 26.70 8.21
C LEU A 19 44.08 26.37 8.16
N GLN A 20 43.11 27.27 8.06
CA GLN A 20 42.98 28.71 8.22
C GLN A 20 41.44 28.88 8.19
N LEU A 21 40.88 29.64 9.13
CA LEU A 21 39.46 29.97 9.15
C LEU A 21 39.10 30.76 7.88
N VAL A 22 38.07 30.31 7.16
CA VAL A 22 37.34 31.12 6.18
C VAL A 22 35.85 30.97 6.42
N THR A 23 35.24 32.00 7.00
CA THR A 23 33.85 32.43 6.78
C THR A 23 33.89 33.95 6.57
N PRO A 24 32.88 34.63 6.00
CA PRO A 24 31.56 34.19 5.54
C PRO A 24 31.15 34.72 4.14
N VAL A 25 30.09 34.15 3.53
CA VAL A 25 29.21 34.89 2.60
C VAL A 25 27.76 34.52 2.94
N PRO A 26 26.90 35.48 3.34
CA PRO A 26 25.50 35.21 3.57
C PRO A 26 24.74 35.18 2.23
N LEU A 27 24.14 34.02 1.91
CA LEU A 27 23.17 33.94 0.83
C LEU A 27 21.87 34.64 1.26
N ARG A 28 21.49 35.64 0.47
CA ARG A 28 20.24 36.38 0.58
C ARG A 28 19.04 35.43 0.46
N SER A 29 18.09 35.61 1.36
CA SER A 29 16.73 35.09 1.26
C SER A 29 15.99 35.65 0.03
N PRO A 30 15.30 34.83 -0.77
CA PRO A 30 14.25 35.31 -1.63
C PRO A 30 13.02 35.64 -0.78
N ARG A 31 12.51 36.84 -1.01
CA ARG A 31 11.31 37.41 -0.41
C ARG A 31 10.07 36.56 -0.72
N SER A 32 9.13 36.61 0.21
CA SER A 32 7.75 36.19 0.06
C SER A 32 7.11 36.79 -1.21
N ALA A 33 6.50 35.94 -2.02
CA ALA A 33 5.49 36.36 -2.98
C ALA A 33 4.12 36.03 -2.37
N ALA A 34 3.39 37.09 -2.06
CA ALA A 34 2.06 37.04 -1.48
C ALA A 34 1.02 36.55 -2.49
N HIS A 35 0.06 35.77 -1.99
CA HIS A 35 -1.23 35.52 -2.62
C HIS A 35 -1.95 36.82 -3.01
N PRO A 36 -2.66 36.86 -4.16
CA PRO A 36 -3.83 37.70 -4.28
C PRO A 36 -5.06 36.93 -3.80
N ARG A 37 -5.65 37.43 -2.70
CA ARG A 37 -7.04 37.20 -2.33
C ARG A 37 -7.93 37.87 -3.37
N ALA A 38 -8.87 37.13 -3.96
CA ALA A 38 -10.04 37.72 -4.61
C ALA A 38 -11.24 37.55 -3.67
N SER A 39 -11.75 38.67 -3.17
CA SER A 39 -12.98 38.74 -2.39
C SER A 39 -14.17 38.99 -3.31
N ALA A 40 -15.19 38.15 -3.15
CA ALA A 40 -16.61 38.45 -3.03
C ALA A 40 -17.24 39.57 -3.90
N GLN A 41 -18.27 39.17 -4.66
CA GLN A 41 -19.70 39.43 -4.36
C GLN A 41 -20.56 40.12 -5.45
N VAL A 42 -21.71 39.47 -5.70
CA VAL A 42 -23.06 39.98 -6.11
C VAL A 42 -23.31 40.28 -7.60
N LEU A 43 -24.25 39.55 -8.25
CA LEU A 43 -25.66 39.98 -8.38
C LEU A 43 -26.61 38.89 -8.91
N LEU A 44 -27.79 38.90 -8.29
CA LEU A 44 -29.02 38.11 -8.45
C LEU A 44 -29.81 38.47 -9.73
N ARG A 45 -30.59 37.51 -10.28
CA ARG A 45 -32.01 37.61 -10.75
C ARG A 45 -32.41 36.30 -11.47
N LEU A 46 -33.25 35.45 -10.86
CA LEU A 46 -34.72 35.39 -10.94
C LEU A 46 -35.27 35.05 -12.35
N LEU A 47 -35.90 33.87 -12.50
CA LEU A 47 -37.35 33.74 -12.65
C LEU A 47 -37.79 32.27 -12.72
N ALA A 48 -38.77 31.94 -11.89
CA ALA A 48 -39.58 30.73 -11.94
C ALA A 48 -40.70 30.86 -12.99
N TRP A 49 -41.26 29.73 -13.41
CA TRP A 49 -42.63 29.43 -13.88
C TRP A 49 -42.56 27.95 -14.34
N GLY A 50 -43.51 27.05 -14.14
CA GLY A 50 -44.91 27.07 -13.74
C GLY A 50 -45.46 25.68 -14.06
N ILE A 51 -46.43 25.24 -13.27
CA ILE A 51 -46.87 23.86 -13.03
C ILE A 51 -48.13 23.50 -13.88
N LEU A 52 -48.31 22.19 -14.11
CA LEU A 52 -49.57 21.40 -14.34
C LEU A 52 -50.26 21.35 -15.72
N CYS A 53 -50.50 20.10 -16.14
CA CYS A 53 -51.81 19.42 -16.28
C CYS A 53 -52.08 18.78 -17.65
N GLY A 54 -52.57 17.53 -17.62
CA GLY A 54 -53.20 16.90 -18.79
C GLY A 54 -53.44 15.39 -18.67
N CYS A 55 -54.38 14.96 -17.82
CA CYS A 55 -55.03 13.65 -17.94
C CYS A 55 -56.20 13.74 -18.93
N ALA A 56 -56.35 12.78 -19.85
CA ALA A 56 -57.64 12.35 -20.41
C ALA A 56 -57.52 10.97 -21.09
N ASN A 57 -58.36 10.03 -20.64
CA ASN A 57 -58.62 8.71 -21.23
C ASN A 57 -59.62 8.81 -22.41
N LEU A 58 -59.56 7.89 -23.39
CA LEU A 58 -60.58 6.84 -23.62
C LEU A 58 -60.42 6.11 -24.98
N SER A 59 -60.81 4.81 -24.93
CA SER A 59 -61.27 3.91 -26.01
C SER A 59 -60.20 3.30 -26.93
N SER A 60 -60.22 2.04 -27.38
CA SER A 60 -60.88 0.76 -27.03
C SER A 60 -60.44 -0.22 -28.13
N GLY A 61 -59.97 -1.43 -27.84
CA GLY A 61 -59.71 -2.42 -28.89
C GLY A 61 -58.89 -3.62 -28.41
N GLN A 62 -59.42 -4.82 -28.64
CA GLN A 62 -59.04 -6.10 -28.05
C GLN A 62 -57.78 -6.75 -28.64
N ASP A 63 -57.19 -7.61 -27.79
CA ASP A 63 -56.55 -8.91 -28.04
C ASP A 63 -55.43 -9.01 -29.10
N SER A 64 -54.20 -9.24 -28.62
CA SER A 64 -53.52 -10.53 -28.86
C SER A 64 -52.30 -10.67 -27.95
N SER A 65 -52.15 -11.89 -27.44
CA SER A 65 -51.07 -12.38 -26.58
C SER A 65 -49.67 -12.16 -27.18
N GLY A 66 -48.86 -11.40 -26.47
CA GLY A 66 -47.40 -11.39 -26.59
C GLY A 66 -46.81 -11.22 -25.20
N GLN A 67 -46.09 -12.23 -24.72
CA GLN A 67 -45.25 -12.11 -23.54
C GLN A 67 -44.18 -11.05 -23.85
N ASP A 68 -44.44 -9.82 -23.42
CA ASP A 68 -43.45 -8.77 -23.43
C ASP A 68 -42.55 -9.00 -22.21
N SER A 69 -41.52 -9.82 -22.41
CA SER A 69 -40.37 -9.88 -21.51
C SER A 69 -39.72 -8.50 -21.56
N SER A 70 -40.17 -7.62 -20.67
CA SER A 70 -39.45 -6.39 -20.35
C SER A 70 -38.03 -6.77 -19.94
N VAL A 71 -37.11 -6.65 -20.90
CA VAL A 71 -35.68 -6.62 -20.66
C VAL A 71 -35.47 -5.39 -19.79
N GLN A 72 -35.38 -5.61 -18.47
CA GLN A 72 -34.75 -4.65 -17.60
C GLN A 72 -33.30 -4.56 -18.07
N ASP A 73 -33.00 -3.51 -18.81
CA ASP A 73 -31.66 -3.07 -19.11
C ASP A 73 -31.01 -2.67 -17.77
N SER A 74 -30.46 -3.66 -17.06
CA SER A 74 -29.69 -3.49 -15.83
C SER A 74 -28.31 -2.94 -16.22
N SER A 75 -28.27 -1.69 -16.67
CA SER A 75 -27.05 -1.01 -17.10
C SER A 75 -26.09 -0.67 -15.95
N ALA A 76 -26.44 -0.97 -14.70
CA ALA A 76 -25.52 -0.95 -13.58
C ALA A 76 -24.69 -2.25 -13.53
N PRO A 77 -23.35 -2.17 -13.44
CA PRO A 77 -22.50 -3.32 -13.15
C PRO A 77 -23.02 -4.09 -11.93
N ALA A 78 -23.18 -5.42 -12.03
CA ALA A 78 -23.43 -6.23 -10.85
C ALA A 78 -22.27 -6.03 -9.86
N ILE A 79 -22.60 -5.61 -8.63
CA ILE A 79 -21.62 -5.49 -7.54
C ILE A 79 -21.17 -6.90 -7.17
N VAL A 80 -19.86 -7.09 -7.04
CA VAL A 80 -19.29 -8.36 -6.59
C VAL A 80 -19.50 -8.46 -5.08
N THR A 81 -20.17 -9.51 -4.63
CA THR A 81 -20.47 -9.80 -3.22
C THR A 81 -19.95 -11.17 -2.80
N LEU A 82 -19.91 -11.44 -1.49
CA LEU A 82 -19.53 -12.74 -0.93
C LEU A 82 -20.38 -13.89 -1.49
N ASP A 83 -21.67 -13.64 -1.74
CA ASP A 83 -22.58 -14.60 -2.34
C ASP A 83 -22.26 -14.87 -3.81
N SER A 84 -21.88 -13.82 -4.57
CA SER A 84 -21.63 -13.92 -6.01
C SER A 84 -20.31 -14.62 -6.38
N VAL A 85 -19.33 -14.61 -5.49
CA VAL A 85 -17.99 -15.18 -5.78
C VAL A 85 -17.96 -16.71 -5.63
N PRO A 86 -17.10 -17.41 -6.39
CA PRO A 86 -16.94 -18.86 -6.25
C PRO A 86 -16.44 -19.24 -4.85
N SER A 87 -16.68 -20.49 -4.44
CA SER A 87 -16.22 -21.04 -3.16
C SER A 87 -14.70 -21.30 -3.11
N VAL A 88 -14.06 -21.40 -4.27
CA VAL A 88 -12.62 -21.64 -4.41
C VAL A 88 -12.04 -20.57 -5.31
N ARG A 89 -10.87 -20.05 -4.93
CA ARG A 89 -10.13 -19.07 -5.73
C ARG A 89 -9.69 -19.62 -7.08
N GLU A 90 -9.74 -18.75 -8.08
CA GLU A 90 -9.14 -19.03 -9.39
C GLU A 90 -7.61 -19.02 -9.28
N ALA A 91 -6.94 -19.82 -10.12
CA ALA A 91 -5.49 -19.82 -10.18
C ALA A 91 -4.96 -18.49 -10.74
N ILE A 92 -3.86 -18.00 -10.17
CA ILE A 92 -3.18 -16.79 -10.65
C ILE A 92 -2.09 -17.23 -11.62
N GLU A 93 -2.41 -17.15 -12.91
CA GLU A 93 -1.51 -17.60 -13.98
C GLU A 93 -0.81 -16.43 -14.69
N GLU A 94 0.45 -16.67 -15.06
CA GLU A 94 1.27 -15.79 -15.90
C GLU A 94 0.81 -15.78 -17.36
N THR A 95 0.27 -16.91 -17.82
CA THR A 95 -0.16 -17.17 -19.21
C THR A 95 -1.50 -16.56 -19.56
N GLU A 96 -2.21 -15.97 -18.60
CA GLU A 96 -3.46 -15.27 -18.87
C GLU A 96 -3.22 -14.13 -19.90
N PRO A 97 -4.06 -14.00 -20.95
CA PRO A 97 -3.88 -12.93 -21.94
C PRO A 97 -3.84 -11.54 -21.32
N LEU A 98 -3.05 -10.66 -21.93
CA LEU A 98 -3.11 -9.22 -21.64
C LEU A 98 -4.48 -8.67 -22.07
N ALA A 99 -4.96 -7.66 -21.35
CA ALA A 99 -6.10 -6.86 -21.77
C ALA A 99 -5.73 -6.04 -23.01
N GLY A 100 -6.67 -5.85 -23.92
CA GLY A 100 -6.44 -5.02 -25.12
C GLY A 100 -6.31 -3.53 -24.78
N GLU A 101 -6.88 -3.09 -23.67
CA GLU A 101 -6.77 -1.75 -23.12
C GLU A 101 -6.89 -1.82 -21.58
N PHE A 102 -6.32 -0.83 -20.90
CA PHE A 102 -6.45 -0.71 -19.46
C PHE A 102 -7.92 -0.49 -19.06
N SER A 103 -8.41 -1.29 -18.12
CA SER A 103 -9.75 -1.20 -17.55
C SER A 103 -9.70 -1.07 -16.02
N PRO A 104 -9.97 0.13 -15.46
CA PRO A 104 -10.04 0.30 -14.02
C PRO A 104 -11.23 -0.46 -13.40
N ARG A 105 -12.30 -0.68 -14.18
CA ARG A 105 -13.44 -1.51 -13.77
C ARG A 105 -13.07 -2.97 -13.62
N GLN A 106 -12.30 -3.55 -14.56
CA GLN A 106 -11.84 -4.94 -14.41
C GLN A 106 -10.88 -5.08 -13.24
N ALA A 107 -9.99 -4.11 -13.00
CA ALA A 107 -9.14 -4.11 -11.81
C ALA A 107 -9.97 -4.13 -10.51
N ALA A 108 -11.04 -3.34 -10.45
CA ALA A 108 -11.95 -3.31 -9.30
C ALA A 108 -12.62 -4.67 -9.07
N ILE A 109 -13.18 -5.26 -10.14
CA ILE A 109 -13.81 -6.59 -10.11
C ILE A 109 -12.82 -7.66 -9.67
N TYR A 110 -11.59 -7.65 -10.20
CA TYR A 110 -10.56 -8.59 -9.79
C TYR A 110 -10.25 -8.49 -8.28
N LEU A 111 -10.00 -7.26 -7.78
CA LEU A 111 -9.71 -7.03 -6.37
C LEU A 111 -10.88 -7.48 -5.47
N ASP A 112 -12.12 -7.17 -5.85
CA ASP A 112 -13.33 -7.61 -5.13
C ASP A 112 -13.41 -9.14 -5.10
N ARG A 113 -13.25 -9.81 -6.24
CA ARG A 113 -13.28 -11.28 -6.34
C ARG A 113 -12.18 -11.92 -5.51
N ALA A 114 -10.94 -11.43 -5.60
CA ALA A 114 -9.80 -11.98 -4.87
C ALA A 114 -10.01 -11.89 -3.35
N ALA A 115 -10.44 -10.74 -2.84
CA ALA A 115 -10.66 -10.53 -1.41
C ALA A 115 -11.85 -11.34 -0.88
N LEU A 116 -12.99 -11.30 -1.58
CA LEU A 116 -14.21 -11.99 -1.14
C LEU A 116 -14.08 -13.50 -1.25
N THR A 117 -13.45 -14.04 -2.30
CA THR A 117 -13.21 -15.48 -2.37
C THR A 117 -12.24 -15.95 -1.28
N TRP A 118 -11.19 -15.18 -0.98
CA TRP A 118 -10.31 -15.51 0.16
C TRP A 118 -11.09 -15.55 1.47
N GLN A 119 -11.95 -14.55 1.72
CA GLN A 119 -12.80 -14.51 2.91
C GLN A 119 -13.74 -15.72 2.97
N LYS A 120 -14.36 -16.10 1.84
CA LYS A 120 -15.25 -17.26 1.74
C LYS A 120 -14.53 -18.57 2.03
N GLU A 121 -13.33 -18.74 1.48
CA GLU A 121 -12.53 -19.96 1.58
C GLU A 121 -11.84 -20.11 2.95
N ASN A 122 -11.19 -19.04 3.44
CA ASN A 122 -10.28 -19.11 4.60
C ASN A 122 -10.86 -18.50 5.88
N GLN A 123 -11.95 -17.74 5.80
CA GLN A 123 -12.64 -17.13 6.96
C GLN A 123 -11.71 -16.26 7.85
N CYS A 124 -10.66 -15.69 7.26
CA CYS A 124 -9.68 -14.81 7.89
C CYS A 124 -9.13 -13.77 6.89
N VAL A 125 -8.50 -12.69 7.36
CA VAL A 125 -7.77 -11.74 6.49
C VAL A 125 -6.34 -12.22 6.21
N THR A 126 -5.68 -11.65 5.21
CA THR A 126 -4.26 -11.90 4.94
C THR A 126 -3.54 -10.63 4.48
N CYS A 127 -2.22 -10.60 4.67
CA CYS A 127 -1.35 -9.51 4.26
C CYS A 127 -1.18 -9.40 2.73
N HIS A 128 -1.47 -10.46 1.97
CA HIS A 128 -1.21 -10.51 0.53
C HIS A 128 -2.50 -10.58 -0.32
N THR A 129 -3.68 -10.37 0.26
CA THR A 129 -4.97 -10.39 -0.48
C THR A 129 -5.91 -9.31 0.04
N ASN A 130 -6.43 -9.43 1.27
CA ASN A 130 -7.46 -8.49 1.75
C ASN A 130 -6.88 -7.18 2.31
N MET A 131 -5.67 -7.21 2.88
CA MET A 131 -5.00 -5.98 3.31
C MET A 131 -4.72 -5.03 2.12
N PRO A 132 -4.05 -5.47 1.04
CA PRO A 132 -3.79 -4.59 -0.10
C PRO A 132 -5.09 -4.17 -0.82
N TYR A 133 -6.14 -4.99 -0.78
CA TYR A 133 -7.48 -4.58 -1.24
C TYR A 133 -7.94 -3.29 -0.55
N LEU A 134 -7.87 -3.22 0.78
CA LEU A 134 -8.30 -2.03 1.52
C LEU A 134 -7.41 -0.82 1.27
N PHE A 135 -6.17 -1.01 0.79
CA PHE A 135 -5.29 0.10 0.45
C PHE A 135 -5.67 0.77 -0.85
N ALA A 136 -6.10 -0.01 -1.85
CA ALA A 136 -6.21 0.46 -3.23
C ALA A 136 -7.65 0.57 -3.74
N ARG A 137 -8.57 -0.25 -3.21
CA ARG A 137 -9.94 -0.34 -3.74
C ARG A 137 -10.71 0.99 -3.75
N PRO A 138 -10.58 1.88 -2.74
CA PRO A 138 -11.27 3.16 -2.77
C PRO A 138 -10.96 4.04 -4.00
N ALA A 139 -9.76 3.92 -4.59
CA ALA A 139 -9.38 4.61 -5.82
C ALA A 139 -10.27 4.27 -7.04
N LEU A 140 -10.98 3.15 -6.98
CA LEU A 140 -11.82 2.62 -8.05
C LEU A 140 -13.32 2.75 -7.77
N SER A 141 -13.71 3.38 -6.66
CA SER A 141 -15.10 3.49 -6.22
C SER A 141 -16.01 4.22 -7.22
N SER A 142 -15.48 5.21 -7.95
CA SER A 142 -16.25 5.97 -8.95
C SER A 142 -16.54 5.19 -10.24
N VAL A 143 -15.74 4.15 -10.55
CA VAL A 143 -15.91 3.33 -11.76
C VAL A 143 -16.63 2.01 -11.48
N GLN A 144 -16.52 1.50 -10.25
CA GLN A 144 -17.15 0.27 -9.80
C GLN A 144 -17.38 0.38 -8.28
N PRO A 145 -18.64 0.45 -7.82
CA PRO A 145 -18.96 0.33 -6.40
C PRO A 145 -18.52 -1.04 -5.87
N ASP A 146 -17.97 -1.08 -4.65
CA ASP A 146 -17.76 -2.31 -3.90
C ASP A 146 -18.97 -2.64 -3.01
N SER A 147 -19.01 -3.86 -2.46
CA SER A 147 -20.11 -4.32 -1.60
C SER A 147 -20.02 -3.84 -0.15
N GLY A 148 -18.88 -3.28 0.28
CA GLY A 148 -18.57 -2.98 1.67
C GLY A 148 -18.20 -4.19 2.54
N GLU A 149 -18.44 -5.43 2.08
CA GLU A 149 -18.30 -6.65 2.91
C GLU A 149 -16.86 -6.92 3.36
N VAL A 150 -15.86 -6.60 2.53
CA VAL A 150 -14.44 -6.77 2.90
C VAL A 150 -14.05 -5.79 4.01
N ARG A 151 -14.53 -4.55 3.93
CA ARG A 151 -14.30 -3.53 4.96
C ARG A 151 -14.99 -3.94 6.27
N GLU A 152 -16.25 -4.35 6.20
CA GLU A 152 -17.00 -4.86 7.35
C GLU A 152 -16.27 -6.04 8.01
N PHE A 153 -15.73 -6.96 7.21
CA PHE A 153 -14.98 -8.11 7.70
C PHE A 153 -13.73 -7.73 8.51
N PHE A 154 -13.01 -6.66 8.11
CA PHE A 154 -11.92 -6.11 8.93
C PHE A 154 -12.44 -5.50 10.23
N GLU A 155 -13.55 -4.77 10.21
CA GLU A 155 -14.12 -4.16 11.42
C GLU A 155 -14.58 -5.22 12.43
N GLN A 156 -15.11 -6.34 11.94
CA GLN A 156 -15.51 -7.50 12.75
C GLN A 156 -14.37 -8.13 13.54
N TYR A 157 -13.10 -7.94 13.15
CA TYR A 157 -11.98 -8.39 13.99
C TYR A 157 -12.01 -7.73 15.36
N ARG A 158 -12.23 -6.42 15.41
CA ARG A 158 -12.31 -5.69 16.68
C ARG A 158 -13.68 -5.83 17.35
N THR A 159 -14.76 -5.74 16.58
CA THR A 159 -16.13 -5.65 17.15
C THR A 159 -16.72 -7.00 17.51
N VAL A 160 -16.24 -8.09 16.90
CA VAL A 160 -16.73 -9.46 17.14
C VAL A 160 -15.61 -10.35 17.65
N ARG A 161 -14.53 -10.55 16.87
CA ARG A 161 -13.51 -11.58 17.15
C ARG A 161 -12.66 -11.26 18.40
N TRP A 162 -12.35 -9.99 18.62
CA TRP A 162 -11.56 -9.48 19.73
C TRP A 162 -12.38 -8.68 20.75
N LYS A 163 -13.70 -8.83 20.73
CA LYS A 163 -14.58 -8.10 21.64
C LYS A 163 -14.25 -8.39 23.11
N GLU A 164 -14.09 -9.67 23.45
CA GLU A 164 -13.83 -10.12 24.82
C GLU A 164 -12.34 -10.40 25.07
N LYS A 165 -11.61 -10.85 24.04
CA LYS A 165 -10.19 -11.22 24.14
C LYS A 165 -9.40 -10.77 22.93
N GLY A 166 -8.52 -9.80 23.15
CA GLY A 166 -7.62 -9.26 22.14
C GLY A 166 -6.47 -10.21 21.76
N PRO A 167 -5.71 -9.86 20.71
CA PRO A 167 -4.52 -10.60 20.30
C PRO A 167 -3.44 -10.54 21.39
N THR A 168 -2.70 -11.62 21.52
CA THR A 168 -1.51 -11.70 22.38
C THR A 168 -0.24 -11.43 21.57
N GLU A 169 0.91 -11.39 22.24
CA GLU A 169 2.22 -11.30 21.58
C GLU A 169 2.43 -12.35 20.48
N ASN A 170 1.89 -13.57 20.66
CA ASN A 170 1.98 -14.64 19.67
C ASN A 170 1.12 -14.42 18.43
N GLN A 171 0.23 -13.42 18.46
CA GLN A 171 -0.73 -13.10 17.42
C GLN A 171 -0.46 -11.71 16.83
N GLY A 172 0.75 -11.15 17.02
CA GLY A 172 1.12 -9.78 16.61
C GLY A 172 0.88 -9.45 15.13
N PHE A 173 0.97 -10.44 14.24
CA PHE A 173 0.59 -10.33 12.83
C PHE A 173 -0.81 -9.71 12.62
N TRP A 174 -1.82 -10.22 13.32
CA TRP A 174 -3.21 -9.86 13.04
C TRP A 174 -3.55 -8.38 13.28
N PRO A 175 -3.25 -7.78 14.45
CA PRO A 175 -3.58 -6.37 14.67
C PRO A 175 -2.78 -5.44 13.75
N ILE A 176 -1.58 -5.82 13.28
CA ILE A 176 -0.87 -5.05 12.26
C ILE A 176 -1.62 -5.09 10.93
N VAL A 177 -1.98 -6.28 10.44
CA VAL A 177 -2.68 -6.44 9.15
C VAL A 177 -4.04 -5.74 9.14
N VAL A 178 -4.83 -5.95 10.20
CA VAL A 178 -6.15 -5.32 10.33
C VAL A 178 -6.02 -3.81 10.51
N GLY A 179 -5.10 -3.36 11.37
CA GLY A 179 -4.87 -1.94 11.65
C GLY A 179 -4.39 -1.19 10.41
N ALA A 180 -3.42 -1.75 9.67
CA ALA A 180 -2.95 -1.18 8.42
C ALA A 180 -4.08 -1.10 7.38
N GLY A 181 -4.83 -2.20 7.16
CA GLY A 181 -5.96 -2.25 6.22
C GLY A 181 -6.98 -1.14 6.47
N LEU A 182 -7.47 -1.05 7.72
CA LEU A 182 -8.45 -0.03 8.09
C LEU A 182 -7.88 1.39 7.97
N THR A 183 -6.63 1.61 8.38
CA THR A 183 -6.02 2.94 8.37
C THR A 183 -5.81 3.48 6.96
N PHE A 184 -5.28 2.66 6.05
CA PHE A 184 -5.11 3.04 4.65
C PHE A 184 -6.44 3.29 3.96
N HIS A 185 -7.46 2.50 4.26
CA HIS A 185 -8.80 2.74 3.74
C HIS A 185 -9.39 4.05 4.29
N ASP A 186 -9.23 4.30 5.59
CA ASP A 186 -9.75 5.48 6.28
C ASP A 186 -9.18 6.79 5.71
N ILE A 187 -7.85 6.85 5.48
CA ILE A 187 -7.21 8.03 4.90
C ILE A 187 -7.66 8.28 3.44
N GLN A 188 -7.89 7.21 2.67
CA GLN A 188 -8.29 7.32 1.26
C GLN A 188 -9.79 7.63 1.08
N THR A 189 -10.62 7.35 2.09
CA THR A 189 -12.08 7.55 2.01
C THR A 189 -12.55 8.76 2.80
N THR A 190 -12.41 8.73 4.12
CA THR A 190 -12.99 9.76 5.01
C THR A 190 -11.97 10.80 5.44
N GLY A 191 -10.67 10.52 5.28
CA GLY A 191 -9.58 11.32 5.82
C GLY A 191 -9.51 11.34 7.34
N LYS A 192 -10.27 10.47 8.03
CA LYS A 192 -10.40 10.42 9.49
C LYS A 192 -10.18 9.01 10.00
N LEU A 193 -9.59 8.88 11.19
CA LEU A 193 -9.31 7.58 11.77
C LEU A 193 -10.58 7.09 12.44
N SER A 194 -11.17 6.03 11.89
CA SER A 194 -12.35 5.41 12.49
C SER A 194 -12.05 4.92 13.91
N GLN A 195 -13.06 4.91 14.76
CA GLN A 195 -12.89 4.39 16.13
C GLN A 195 -12.43 2.93 16.12
N VAL A 196 -12.91 2.13 15.16
CA VAL A 196 -12.51 0.73 15.02
C VAL A 196 -11.02 0.62 14.64
N ALA A 197 -10.53 1.41 13.68
CA ALA A 197 -9.11 1.44 13.33
C ALA A 197 -8.25 1.86 14.53
N ARG A 198 -8.65 2.93 15.23
CA ARG A 198 -7.96 3.41 16.45
C ARG A 198 -7.85 2.31 17.50
N ASP A 199 -8.96 1.63 17.80
CA ASP A 199 -8.99 0.52 18.76
C ASP A 199 -8.07 -0.64 18.34
N VAL A 200 -8.00 -0.98 17.05
CA VAL A 200 -7.11 -2.03 16.55
C VAL A 200 -5.64 -1.63 16.71
N LEU A 201 -5.29 -0.37 16.41
CA LEU A 201 -3.94 0.14 16.63
C LEU A 201 -3.55 0.14 18.12
N GLU A 202 -4.49 0.41 19.03
CA GLU A 202 -4.24 0.22 20.47
C GLU A 202 -3.95 -1.23 20.81
N LEU A 203 -4.74 -2.19 20.29
CA LEU A 203 -4.48 -3.62 20.48
C LEU A 203 -3.13 -4.05 19.88
N MET A 204 -2.72 -3.46 18.76
CA MET A 204 -1.41 -3.70 18.14
C MET A 204 -0.26 -3.44 19.13
N TRP A 205 -0.32 -2.33 19.87
CA TRP A 205 0.71 -2.01 20.87
C TRP A 205 0.74 -2.99 22.04
N THR A 206 -0.41 -3.58 22.42
CA THR A 206 -0.46 -4.60 23.48
C THR A 206 0.16 -5.93 23.06
N ALA A 207 0.21 -6.22 21.75
CA ALA A 207 0.86 -7.39 21.19
C ALA A 207 2.34 -7.16 20.85
N GLN A 208 2.88 -5.94 21.04
CA GLN A 208 4.28 -5.64 20.77
C GLN A 208 5.18 -6.31 21.79
N ARG A 209 6.21 -7.00 21.31
CA ARG A 209 7.24 -7.62 22.13
C ARG A 209 8.09 -6.59 22.88
N ALA A 210 8.79 -7.06 23.91
CA ALA A 210 9.74 -6.24 24.66
C ALA A 210 10.90 -5.68 23.80
N ASP A 211 11.32 -6.40 22.75
CA ASP A 211 12.37 -5.97 21.82
C ASP A 211 11.89 -4.90 20.82
N GLY A 212 10.58 -4.63 20.76
CA GLY A 212 9.93 -3.68 19.87
C GLY A 212 9.38 -4.24 18.57
N GLY A 213 9.55 -5.55 18.33
CA GLY A 213 8.97 -6.24 17.17
C GLY A 213 7.62 -6.91 17.45
N TRP A 214 7.11 -7.62 16.45
CA TRP A 214 5.92 -8.48 16.54
C TRP A 214 6.20 -9.81 15.89
N ARG A 215 5.59 -10.89 16.39
CA ARG A 215 5.68 -12.18 15.71
C ARG A 215 4.99 -12.07 14.35
N TRP A 216 5.77 -12.27 13.31
CA TRP A 216 5.33 -12.23 11.92
C TRP A 216 5.47 -13.61 11.27
N PRO A 217 4.64 -13.97 10.28
CA PRO A 217 4.77 -15.24 9.56
C PRO A 217 6.09 -15.29 8.77
N HIS A 218 6.78 -16.44 8.84
CA HIS A 218 7.98 -16.75 8.06
C HIS A 218 7.63 -17.94 7.15
N CYS A 219 6.80 -17.69 6.14
CA CYS A 219 6.26 -18.72 5.22
C CYS A 219 7.08 -18.82 3.93
N ASP A 220 8.25 -18.18 3.86
CA ASP A 220 9.08 -18.01 2.66
C ASP A 220 8.40 -17.21 1.54
N TYR A 221 7.34 -16.45 1.86
CA TYR A 221 6.60 -15.62 0.90
C TYR A 221 7.21 -14.21 0.81
N ALA A 222 8.34 -14.13 0.11
CA ALA A 222 9.04 -12.87 -0.09
C ALA A 222 8.21 -11.85 -0.89
N PRO A 223 8.34 -10.54 -0.61
CA PRO A 223 9.16 -9.95 0.46
C PRO A 223 8.41 -9.81 1.80
N MET A 224 7.16 -10.28 1.89
CA MET A 224 6.24 -9.92 2.97
C MET A 224 6.31 -10.86 4.17
N GLU A 225 6.59 -12.15 4.00
CA GLU A 225 6.56 -13.17 5.06
C GLU A 225 7.87 -13.97 5.13
N ILE A 226 9.00 -13.27 5.13
CA ILE A 226 10.35 -13.87 5.23
C ILE A 226 11.13 -13.44 6.48
N ASP A 227 10.69 -12.38 7.15
CA ASP A 227 11.11 -12.04 8.52
C ASP A 227 10.13 -11.06 9.19
N ASP A 228 10.46 -10.66 10.42
CA ASP A 228 9.66 -9.71 11.21
C ASP A 228 9.80 -8.24 10.73
N HIS A 229 10.83 -7.91 9.95
CA HIS A 229 11.14 -6.52 9.59
C HIS A 229 10.03 -5.90 8.74
N TYR A 230 9.41 -6.70 7.86
CA TYR A 230 8.24 -6.26 7.09
C TYR A 230 7.08 -5.85 8.02
N GLY A 231 6.69 -6.70 8.97
CA GLY A 231 5.63 -6.40 9.92
C GLY A 231 5.90 -5.14 10.75
N VAL A 232 7.14 -4.95 11.19
CA VAL A 232 7.55 -3.78 11.98
C VAL A 232 7.46 -2.49 11.15
N THR A 233 7.97 -2.50 9.92
CA THR A 233 7.91 -1.32 9.04
C THR A 233 6.49 -1.02 8.57
N LEU A 234 5.65 -2.04 8.36
CA LEU A 234 4.23 -1.89 8.08
C LEU A 234 3.47 -1.26 9.25
N ALA A 235 3.75 -1.68 10.49
CA ALA A 235 3.18 -1.05 11.68
C ALA A 235 3.57 0.43 11.79
N ALA A 236 4.85 0.76 11.56
CA ALA A 236 5.31 2.15 11.54
C ALA A 236 4.63 2.97 10.43
N LEU A 237 4.46 2.38 9.24
CA LEU A 237 3.79 3.02 8.11
C LEU A 237 2.31 3.32 8.42
N ALA A 238 1.57 2.33 8.93
CA ALA A 238 0.18 2.50 9.32
C ALA A 238 0.01 3.59 10.39
N VAL A 239 0.84 3.57 11.43
CA VAL A 239 0.81 4.57 12.51
C VAL A 239 1.16 5.97 12.00
N GLY A 240 2.14 6.07 11.09
CA GLY A 240 2.55 7.34 10.51
C GLY A 240 1.50 7.95 9.59
N ILE A 241 0.77 7.12 8.84
CA ILE A 241 -0.31 7.55 7.95
C ILE A 241 -1.61 7.82 8.70
N ALA A 242 -1.82 7.18 9.86
CA ALA A 242 -3.05 7.32 10.63
C ALA A 242 -3.40 8.80 10.89
N PRO A 243 -4.57 9.27 10.41
CA PRO A 243 -4.97 10.66 10.56
C PRO A 243 -5.29 10.99 12.03
N ASP A 244 -5.73 12.23 12.26
CA ASP A 244 -6.11 12.74 13.59
C ASP A 244 -4.98 12.69 14.63
N GLY A 245 -3.72 12.82 14.17
CA GLY A 245 -2.54 12.87 15.02
C GLY A 245 -2.29 11.59 15.82
N TYR A 246 -2.74 10.43 15.35
CA TYR A 246 -2.66 9.18 16.10
C TYR A 246 -1.23 8.84 16.57
N ALA A 247 -0.22 9.08 15.72
CA ALA A 247 1.17 8.85 16.06
C ALA A 247 1.66 9.62 17.31
N GLU A 248 0.99 10.72 17.68
CA GLU A 248 1.32 11.54 18.84
C GLU A 248 0.69 11.02 20.15
N SER A 249 -0.17 9.99 20.07
CA SER A 249 -0.79 9.40 21.26
C SER A 249 0.28 8.81 22.21
N PRO A 250 0.03 8.78 23.53
CA PRO A 250 0.97 8.20 24.48
C PRO A 250 1.33 6.73 24.19
N SER A 251 0.35 5.93 23.77
CA SER A 251 0.56 4.51 23.41
C SER A 251 1.41 4.38 22.14
N ALA A 252 1.12 5.18 21.11
CA ALA A 252 1.90 5.20 19.88
C ALA A 252 3.35 5.64 20.15
N GLN A 253 3.59 6.71 20.90
CA GLN A 253 4.94 7.18 21.21
C GLN A 253 5.76 6.14 21.99
N ALA A 254 5.14 5.47 22.98
CA ALA A 254 5.80 4.40 23.72
C ALA A 254 6.13 3.19 22.84
N GLY A 255 5.20 2.80 21.96
CA GLY A 255 5.39 1.72 21.01
C GLY A 255 6.45 2.02 19.94
N LEU A 256 6.44 3.24 19.39
CA LEU A 256 7.41 3.73 18.41
C LEU A 256 8.82 3.82 18.99
N ALA A 257 8.98 4.14 20.27
CA ALA A 257 10.28 4.12 20.94
C ALA A 257 10.91 2.72 20.93
N LYS A 258 10.13 1.69 21.27
CA LYS A 258 10.57 0.28 21.21
C LYS A 258 10.81 -0.16 19.76
N LEU A 259 9.93 0.23 18.83
CA LEU A 259 10.06 -0.08 17.41
C LEU A 259 11.38 0.46 16.81
N ARG A 260 11.77 1.71 17.12
CA ARG A 260 13.05 2.26 16.67
C ARG A 260 14.25 1.48 17.23
N MET A 261 14.16 1.02 18.47
CA MET A 261 15.18 0.15 19.06
C MET A 261 15.26 -1.19 18.31
N TYR A 262 14.11 -1.79 17.96
CA TYR A 262 14.07 -3.01 17.16
C TYR A 262 14.80 -2.82 15.82
N LEU A 263 14.45 -1.77 15.06
CA LEU A 263 15.03 -1.51 13.73
C LEU A 263 16.53 -1.21 13.81
N LYS A 264 16.99 -0.53 14.86
CA LYS A 264 18.42 -0.32 15.10
C LYS A 264 19.18 -1.64 15.34
N ASN A 265 18.55 -2.59 16.03
CA ASN A 265 19.16 -3.89 16.35
C ASN A 265 19.01 -4.92 15.21
N ASN A 266 18.11 -4.67 14.25
CA ASN A 266 17.81 -5.54 13.12
C ASN A 266 17.94 -4.74 11.82
N PRO A 267 19.18 -4.45 11.37
CA PRO A 267 19.39 -3.63 10.18
C PRO A 267 18.81 -4.27 8.92
N PRO A 268 18.48 -3.47 7.89
CA PRO A 268 17.83 -3.96 6.67
C PRO A 268 18.73 -4.95 5.92
N LYS A 269 18.14 -6.07 5.48
CA LYS A 269 18.84 -7.13 4.74
C LYS A 269 18.75 -6.99 3.22
N SER A 270 17.83 -6.16 2.74
CA SER A 270 17.49 -6.03 1.33
C SER A 270 17.19 -4.58 0.96
N LEU A 271 17.17 -4.28 -0.33
CA LEU A 271 16.69 -2.99 -0.83
C LEU A 271 15.19 -2.81 -0.50
N HIS A 272 14.42 -3.89 -0.47
CA HIS A 272 13.03 -3.85 -0.04
C HIS A 272 12.87 -3.33 1.41
N HIS A 273 13.71 -3.81 2.34
CA HIS A 273 13.67 -3.30 3.72
C HIS A 273 14.03 -1.83 3.79
N ARG A 274 15.05 -1.40 3.04
CA ARG A 274 15.43 0.01 2.95
C ARG A 274 14.31 0.87 2.37
N ALA A 275 13.60 0.38 1.36
CA ALA A 275 12.44 1.01 0.78
C ALA A 275 11.33 1.22 1.83
N MET A 276 10.99 0.17 2.60
CA MET A 276 9.99 0.26 3.66
C MET A 276 10.41 1.24 4.79
N LEU A 277 11.68 1.25 5.17
CA LEU A 277 12.24 2.22 6.14
C LEU A 277 12.14 3.65 5.59
N ALA A 278 12.52 3.87 4.34
CA ALA A 278 12.43 5.18 3.69
C ALA A 278 10.98 5.68 3.68
N TRP A 279 10.02 4.82 3.33
CA TRP A 279 8.60 5.17 3.28
C TRP A 279 8.03 5.51 4.66
N CYS A 280 8.19 4.65 5.66
CA CYS A 280 7.61 4.92 6.98
C CYS A 280 8.31 6.09 7.70
N SER A 281 9.59 6.33 7.40
CA SER A 281 10.36 7.44 8.01
C SER A 281 9.87 8.83 7.60
N LEU A 282 9.11 8.96 6.50
CA LEU A 282 8.51 10.23 6.08
C LEU A 282 7.62 10.83 7.17
N ARG A 283 6.93 9.97 7.91
CA ARG A 283 5.97 10.36 8.95
C ARG A 283 6.44 9.98 10.35
N ILE A 284 7.33 8.99 10.47
CA ILE A 284 7.92 8.58 11.75
C ILE A 284 9.40 8.95 11.80
N THR A 285 9.71 10.01 12.55
CA THR A 285 11.09 10.49 12.74
C THR A 285 11.98 9.45 13.41
N GLY A 286 13.30 9.52 13.19
CA GLY A 286 14.29 8.66 13.86
C GLY A 286 14.37 7.21 13.35
N ILE A 287 13.82 6.93 12.17
CA ILE A 287 13.95 5.64 11.47
C ILE A 287 15.02 5.71 10.37
N ALA A 288 14.93 6.71 9.48
CA ALA A 288 15.91 6.96 8.42
C ALA A 288 16.11 8.48 8.25
N SER A 289 17.32 8.90 7.87
CA SER A 289 17.66 10.28 7.54
C SER A 289 17.22 10.66 6.11
N ASP A 290 17.27 11.95 5.78
CA ASP A 290 17.04 12.43 4.41
C ASP A 290 18.02 11.83 3.41
N GLU A 291 19.30 11.68 3.81
CA GLU A 291 20.33 11.07 2.99
C GLU A 291 20.07 9.58 2.75
N GLU A 292 19.62 8.85 3.78
CA GLU A 292 19.27 7.43 3.66
C GLU A 292 18.04 7.21 2.76
N ARG A 293 17.02 8.08 2.89
CA ARG A 293 15.86 8.12 1.98
C ARG A 293 16.29 8.37 0.54
N ALA A 294 17.09 9.41 0.30
CA ALA A 294 17.55 9.78 -1.04
C ALA A 294 18.43 8.68 -1.67
N ALA A 295 19.32 8.06 -0.88
CA ALA A 295 20.15 6.96 -1.35
C ALA A 295 19.31 5.73 -1.72
N THR A 296 18.29 5.40 -0.91
CA THR A 296 17.36 4.30 -1.21
C THR A 296 16.57 4.56 -2.49
N LEU A 297 16.00 5.76 -2.64
CA LEU A 297 15.29 6.16 -3.86
C LEU A 297 16.18 6.05 -5.09
N LYS A 298 17.42 6.53 -4.99
CA LYS A 298 18.39 6.42 -6.08
C LYS A 298 18.62 4.95 -6.47
N GLN A 299 18.85 4.06 -5.50
CA GLN A 299 19.04 2.62 -5.76
C GLN A 299 17.81 2.00 -6.43
N LEU A 300 16.60 2.32 -5.98
CA LEU A 300 15.36 1.84 -6.60
C LEU A 300 15.25 2.30 -8.07
N LEU A 301 15.54 3.57 -8.36
CA LEU A 301 15.44 4.11 -9.72
C LEU A 301 16.54 3.58 -10.65
N GLU A 302 17.71 3.21 -10.12
CA GLU A 302 18.83 2.67 -10.91
C GLU A 302 18.59 1.24 -11.44
N ILE A 303 17.69 0.48 -10.80
CA ILE A 303 17.37 -0.90 -11.19
C ILE A 303 16.11 -1.01 -12.07
N GLN A 304 15.63 0.09 -12.64
CA GLN A 304 14.53 0.06 -13.61
C GLN A 304 14.92 -0.76 -14.84
N LEU A 305 14.04 -1.64 -15.29
CA LEU A 305 14.28 -2.53 -16.43
C LEU A 305 14.04 -1.81 -17.78
N PRO A 306 14.56 -2.36 -18.90
CA PRO A 306 14.44 -1.73 -20.23
C PRO A 306 13.01 -1.53 -20.73
N ASP A 307 12.05 -2.33 -20.27
CA ASP A 307 10.63 -2.23 -20.59
C ASP A 307 9.88 -1.16 -19.78
N GLY A 308 10.53 -0.57 -18.77
CA GLY A 308 9.97 0.49 -17.93
C GLY A 308 9.51 0.04 -16.56
N GLY A 309 9.38 -1.26 -16.33
CA GLY A 309 8.97 -1.79 -15.03
C GLY A 309 10.14 -2.04 -14.08
N TRP A 310 9.82 -2.63 -12.93
CA TRP A 310 10.75 -3.09 -11.91
C TRP A 310 10.44 -4.52 -11.50
N SER A 311 11.48 -5.28 -11.14
CA SER A 311 11.36 -6.62 -10.58
C SER A 311 11.33 -6.57 -9.05
N THR A 312 10.35 -7.24 -8.43
CA THR A 312 10.30 -7.45 -6.98
C THR A 312 11.51 -8.24 -6.50
N ALA A 313 11.92 -9.26 -7.26
CA ALA A 313 13.09 -10.06 -6.92
C ALA A 313 14.39 -9.22 -6.97
N GLY A 314 14.43 -8.20 -7.82
CA GLY A 314 15.52 -7.22 -7.88
C GLY A 314 15.75 -6.47 -6.56
N PHE A 315 14.76 -6.37 -5.68
CA PHE A 315 14.92 -5.73 -4.36
C PHE A 315 15.56 -6.63 -3.31
N LEU A 316 15.71 -7.92 -3.60
CA LEU A 316 16.10 -8.95 -2.65
C LEU A 316 17.55 -9.43 -2.84
N THR A 317 18.26 -8.90 -3.85
CA THR A 317 19.61 -9.35 -4.23
C THR A 317 20.66 -9.21 -3.14
N ASP A 318 20.48 -8.28 -2.21
CA ASP A 318 21.43 -8.05 -1.11
C ASP A 318 21.25 -9.03 0.05
N TRP A 319 20.13 -9.77 0.08
CA TRP A 319 19.82 -10.68 1.16
C TRP A 319 20.69 -11.94 1.05
N LYS A 320 21.73 -11.99 1.88
CA LYS A 320 22.66 -13.13 1.92
C LYS A 320 21.94 -14.40 2.36
N GLY A 321 22.04 -15.45 1.54
CA GLY A 321 21.45 -16.76 1.82
C GLY A 321 19.96 -16.86 1.55
N LEU A 322 19.36 -15.88 0.85
CA LEU A 322 18.01 -16.04 0.31
C LEU A 322 18.08 -16.87 -0.97
N GLU A 323 17.44 -18.03 -0.96
CA GLU A 323 17.45 -19.00 -2.06
C GLU A 323 16.01 -19.34 -2.44
N ARG A 324 15.76 -19.52 -3.74
CA ARG A 324 14.47 -20.05 -4.22
C ARG A 324 14.35 -21.54 -3.88
N ASP A 325 13.13 -22.00 -3.67
CA ASP A 325 12.86 -23.42 -3.37
C ASP A 325 13.28 -24.36 -4.51
N ASP A 326 13.30 -23.87 -5.75
CA ASP A 326 13.74 -24.59 -6.95
C ASP A 326 15.27 -24.51 -7.18
N GLY A 327 16.01 -23.84 -6.30
CA GLY A 327 17.46 -23.63 -6.40
C GLY A 327 17.90 -22.72 -7.55
N GLN A 328 16.98 -22.11 -8.30
CA GLN A 328 17.32 -21.17 -9.35
C GLN A 328 17.73 -19.80 -8.77
N PRO A 329 18.48 -18.99 -9.53
CA PRO A 329 18.68 -17.59 -9.18
C PRO A 329 17.36 -16.82 -9.14
N LEU A 330 17.32 -15.75 -8.32
CA LEU A 330 16.22 -14.79 -8.34
C LEU A 330 16.02 -14.21 -9.76
N ASP A 331 14.78 -14.14 -10.21
CA ASP A 331 14.41 -13.58 -11.51
C ASP A 331 14.36 -12.04 -11.46
N ILE A 332 15.53 -11.43 -11.56
CA ILE A 332 15.68 -9.97 -11.48
C ILE A 332 15.42 -9.24 -12.80
N GLN A 333 15.23 -9.99 -13.90
CA GLN A 333 15.17 -9.44 -15.26
C GLN A 333 13.74 -9.30 -15.79
N THR A 334 12.76 -9.76 -15.02
CA THR A 334 11.34 -9.70 -15.38
C THR A 334 10.64 -8.67 -14.50
N SER A 335 10.05 -7.66 -15.13
CA SER A 335 9.22 -6.69 -14.42
C SER A 335 7.93 -7.30 -13.92
N ASP A 336 7.45 -6.80 -12.79
CA ASP A 336 6.18 -7.19 -12.21
C ASP A 336 5.47 -6.01 -11.53
N ALA A 337 4.20 -6.20 -11.18
CA ALA A 337 3.38 -5.11 -10.65
C ALA A 337 3.67 -4.71 -9.21
N TYR A 338 4.15 -5.64 -8.37
CA TYR A 338 4.56 -5.30 -7.01
C TYR A 338 5.80 -4.42 -7.07
N GLY A 339 6.79 -4.81 -7.87
CA GLY A 339 8.02 -4.06 -8.07
C GLY A 339 7.75 -2.67 -8.63
N THR A 340 7.05 -2.63 -9.76
CA THR A 340 6.74 -1.40 -10.48
C THR A 340 5.86 -0.46 -9.64
N GLY A 341 4.79 -0.99 -9.06
CA GLY A 341 3.87 -0.20 -8.25
C GLY A 341 4.52 0.36 -6.99
N LEU A 342 5.30 -0.46 -6.27
CA LEU A 342 6.00 -0.01 -5.06
C LEU A 342 6.95 1.16 -5.36
N VAL A 343 7.79 1.04 -6.39
CA VAL A 343 8.78 2.09 -6.72
C VAL A 343 8.10 3.39 -7.10
N ILE A 344 7.02 3.34 -7.89
CA ILE A 344 6.28 4.55 -8.27
C ILE A 344 5.67 5.21 -7.04
N VAL A 345 4.94 4.46 -6.20
CA VAL A 345 4.33 4.99 -4.98
C VAL A 345 5.37 5.64 -4.06
N LEU A 346 6.46 4.93 -3.78
CA LEU A 346 7.53 5.43 -2.92
C LEU A 346 8.23 6.66 -3.50
N SER A 347 8.45 6.69 -4.82
CA SER A 347 9.04 7.84 -5.49
C SER A 347 8.16 9.08 -5.38
N ARG A 348 6.84 8.91 -5.57
CA ARG A 348 5.86 10.01 -5.45
C ARG A 348 5.80 10.55 -4.02
N GLU A 349 5.78 9.66 -3.03
CA GLU A 349 5.85 10.01 -1.60
C GLU A 349 7.16 10.72 -1.21
N LEU A 350 8.28 10.34 -1.83
CA LEU A 350 9.58 10.99 -1.65
C LEU A 350 9.75 12.26 -2.50
N GLY A 351 8.68 12.75 -3.13
CA GLY A 351 8.64 14.04 -3.82
C GLY A 351 9.11 14.04 -5.27
N VAL A 352 9.34 12.87 -5.88
CA VAL A 352 9.62 12.78 -7.33
C VAL A 352 8.35 13.16 -8.09
N PRO A 353 8.36 14.15 -9.00
CA PRO A 353 7.19 14.56 -9.78
C PRO A 353 6.57 13.42 -10.61
N ALA A 354 5.25 13.48 -10.83
CA ALA A 354 4.55 12.46 -11.61
C ALA A 354 5.05 12.38 -13.06
N ASP A 355 5.49 13.50 -13.63
CA ASP A 355 6.03 13.61 -14.99
C ASP A 355 7.52 13.22 -15.11
N ASP A 356 8.14 12.68 -14.05
CA ASP A 356 9.49 12.13 -14.13
C ASP A 356 9.52 11.01 -15.20
N PRO A 357 10.44 11.06 -16.20
CA PRO A 357 10.45 10.10 -17.30
C PRO A 357 10.56 8.63 -16.86
N ARG A 358 11.19 8.36 -15.72
CA ARG A 358 11.30 6.99 -15.19
C ARG A 358 9.95 6.51 -14.67
N LEU A 359 9.20 7.37 -13.98
CA LEU A 359 7.86 7.03 -13.49
C LEU A 359 6.89 6.87 -14.65
N GLN A 360 6.95 7.74 -15.66
CA GLN A 360 6.10 7.64 -16.85
C GLN A 360 6.29 6.31 -17.59
N ARG A 361 7.53 5.84 -17.76
CA ARG A 361 7.79 4.49 -18.31
C ARG A 361 7.20 3.37 -17.45
N GLY A 362 7.22 3.51 -16.13
CA GLY A 362 6.56 2.57 -15.22
C GLY A 362 5.03 2.58 -15.35
N ILE A 363 4.44 3.77 -15.51
CA ILE A 363 3.00 3.92 -15.76
C ILE A 363 2.61 3.30 -17.11
N GLU A 364 3.36 3.56 -18.18
CA GLU A 364 3.16 2.92 -19.48
C GLU A 364 3.23 1.39 -19.38
N TRP A 365 4.20 0.87 -18.61
CA TRP A 365 4.29 -0.56 -18.32
C TRP A 365 3.03 -1.07 -17.62
N LEU A 366 2.55 -0.41 -16.57
CA LEU A 366 1.32 -0.81 -15.87
C LEU A 366 0.10 -0.79 -16.80
N LEU A 367 -0.10 0.29 -17.57
CA LEU A 367 -1.22 0.40 -18.51
C LEU A 367 -1.22 -0.70 -19.58
N SER A 368 -0.03 -1.17 -19.98
CA SER A 368 0.14 -2.19 -21.05
C SER A 368 0.21 -3.64 -20.55
N ASN A 369 0.34 -3.87 -19.23
CA ASN A 369 0.54 -5.20 -18.64
C ASN A 369 -0.64 -5.69 -17.78
N GLN A 370 -1.78 -5.01 -17.82
CA GLN A 370 -3.00 -5.53 -17.20
C GLN A 370 -3.45 -6.81 -17.93
N ARG A 371 -3.87 -7.81 -17.18
CA ARG A 371 -4.42 -9.08 -17.69
C ARG A 371 -5.92 -8.95 -17.93
N SER A 372 -6.49 -9.83 -18.74
CA SER A 372 -7.91 -9.78 -19.15
C SER A 372 -8.92 -9.78 -17.99
N SER A 373 -8.57 -10.41 -16.87
CA SER A 373 -9.34 -10.45 -15.63
C SER A 373 -9.29 -9.15 -14.84
N GLY A 374 -8.37 -8.24 -15.18
CA GLY A 374 -8.14 -6.97 -14.50
C GLY A 374 -6.93 -6.95 -13.57
N LYS A 375 -6.31 -8.11 -13.30
CA LYS A 375 -5.11 -8.21 -12.46
C LYS A 375 -3.85 -7.74 -13.18
N TRP A 376 -2.80 -7.53 -12.41
CA TRP A 376 -1.44 -7.63 -12.90
C TRP A 376 -0.76 -8.84 -12.26
N PHE A 377 0.06 -9.52 -13.06
CA PHE A 377 0.79 -10.68 -12.59
C PHE A 377 2.07 -10.25 -11.86
N THR A 378 2.32 -10.89 -10.72
CA THR A 378 3.59 -10.87 -10.01
C THR A 378 3.97 -12.31 -9.66
N ARG A 379 5.11 -12.75 -10.18
CA ARG A 379 5.69 -14.05 -9.83
C ARG A 379 6.20 -14.01 -8.39
N SER A 380 5.92 -15.07 -7.63
CA SER A 380 6.50 -15.22 -6.29
C SER A 380 8.04 -15.27 -6.37
N PRO A 381 8.77 -14.38 -5.67
CA PRO A 381 10.22 -14.28 -5.86
C PRO A 381 11.01 -15.49 -5.36
N VAL A 382 10.55 -16.11 -4.27
CA VAL A 382 11.28 -17.16 -3.51
C VAL A 382 10.52 -18.48 -3.55
N ASN A 383 9.46 -18.62 -2.75
CA ASN A 383 8.58 -19.80 -2.74
C ASN A 383 7.28 -19.50 -3.51
N ASP A 384 6.85 -20.41 -4.40
CA ASP A 384 5.58 -20.27 -5.11
C ASP A 384 4.38 -20.60 -4.19
N ALA A 385 3.78 -19.55 -3.67
CA ALA A 385 2.56 -19.58 -2.86
C ALA A 385 1.26 -19.56 -3.70
N GLY A 386 1.32 -19.97 -4.97
CA GLY A 386 0.23 -19.75 -5.93
C GLY A 386 0.16 -18.29 -6.40
N ASN A 387 1.30 -17.60 -6.45
CA ASN A 387 1.45 -16.21 -6.91
C ASN A 387 0.48 -15.19 -6.27
N LEU A 388 0.06 -15.41 -5.03
CA LEU A 388 -0.88 -14.55 -4.30
C LEU A 388 -0.36 -13.11 -4.13
N ILE A 389 0.96 -12.91 -4.19
CA ILE A 389 1.57 -11.59 -4.25
C ILE A 389 1.05 -10.73 -5.42
N SER A 390 0.50 -11.34 -6.48
CA SER A 390 -0.17 -10.62 -7.59
C SER A 390 -1.35 -9.77 -7.12
N ASN A 391 -2.04 -10.14 -6.02
CA ASN A 391 -3.09 -9.31 -5.46
C ASN A 391 -2.49 -8.00 -4.88
N THR A 392 -1.37 -8.11 -4.14
CA THR A 392 -0.63 -6.95 -3.65
C THR A 392 -0.04 -6.14 -4.79
N GLY A 393 0.52 -6.80 -5.81
CA GLY A 393 1.05 -6.15 -7.01
C GLY A 393 -0.03 -5.36 -7.75
N SER A 394 -1.22 -5.94 -7.90
CA SER A 394 -2.37 -5.26 -8.51
C SER A 394 -2.84 -4.06 -7.68
N ALA A 395 -2.87 -4.17 -6.35
CA ALA A 395 -3.20 -3.03 -5.49
C ALA A 395 -2.14 -1.91 -5.58
N LEU A 396 -0.85 -2.26 -5.60
CA LEU A 396 0.23 -1.29 -5.78
C LEU A 396 0.21 -0.65 -7.18
N ALA A 397 -0.17 -1.40 -8.22
CA ALA A 397 -0.39 -0.85 -9.55
C ALA A 397 -1.48 0.24 -9.53
N ILE A 398 -2.61 -0.03 -8.87
CA ILE A 398 -3.69 0.96 -8.70
C ILE A 398 -3.23 2.19 -7.92
N LEU A 399 -2.49 2.01 -6.82
CA LEU A 399 -1.93 3.13 -6.06
C LEU A 399 -0.91 3.94 -6.88
N ALA A 400 -0.08 3.29 -7.69
CA ALA A 400 0.87 3.96 -8.57
C ALA A 400 0.16 4.79 -9.66
N LEU A 401 -0.86 4.22 -10.31
CA LEU A 401 -1.72 4.93 -11.26
C LEU A 401 -2.39 6.14 -10.60
N GLN A 402 -2.87 5.99 -9.37
CA GLN A 402 -3.44 7.09 -8.59
C GLN A 402 -2.39 8.17 -8.28
N ALA A 403 -1.21 7.78 -7.82
CA ALA A 403 -0.13 8.70 -7.44
C ALA A 403 0.41 9.54 -8.62
N CYS A 404 0.30 9.02 -9.84
CA CYS A 404 0.70 9.70 -11.07
C CYS A 404 -0.47 10.36 -11.83
N GLY A 405 -1.70 10.32 -11.29
CA GLY A 405 -2.84 11.05 -11.85
C GLY A 405 -3.67 10.31 -12.91
N GLU A 406 -3.38 9.04 -13.17
CA GLU A 406 -4.19 8.17 -14.05
C GLU A 406 -5.50 7.73 -13.38
N LEU A 407 -5.53 7.72 -12.04
CA LEU A 407 -6.72 7.50 -11.23
C LEU A 407 -6.90 8.64 -10.21
N PRO A 408 -8.15 9.00 -9.83
CA PRO A 408 -8.41 10.15 -8.98
C PRO A 408 -8.07 9.86 -7.50
N GLY A 409 -7.80 10.91 -6.72
CA GLY A 409 -7.89 10.86 -5.26
C GLY A 409 -6.64 10.34 -4.53
N TRP A 410 -5.44 10.64 -5.03
CA TRP A 410 -4.19 10.33 -4.32
C TRP A 410 -4.15 11.00 -2.93
N PRO A 411 -4.04 10.24 -1.82
CA PRO A 411 -4.22 10.78 -0.48
C PRO A 411 -2.91 11.21 0.23
N PHE A 412 -1.74 10.99 -0.37
CA PHE A 412 -0.44 11.08 0.32
C PHE A 412 0.50 12.19 -0.14
#